data_AF-A0A183P4I0-F1
#
_entry.id   AF-A0A183P4I0-F1
#
_cell.length_a   1.000
_cell.length_b   1.000
_cell.length_c   1.000
_cell.angle_alpha   90.00
_cell.angle_beta   90.00
_cell.angle_gamma   90.00
#
_symmetry.space_group_name_H-M   'P 1'
#
loop_
_entity.id
_entity.type
_entity.pdbx_description
1 polymer ?
#
loop_
_entity_poly.entity_id
_entity_poly.type
_entity_poly.pdbx_seq_one_letter_code
_entity_poly.pdbx_strand_id
1 'polypeptide(L)' 'MSDEVEYVITRSAWDVDFDNALSSNTDLIFIRPEWIFACDRSGQLEAYEQYQVTLNS' A
#
# COMPACT_ATOMS: atom_id res chain seq x y z
N MET A 1 -8.44 -2.78 -12.86
CA MET A 1 -8.36 -2.72 -11.39
C MET A 1 -9.74 -3.05 -10.88
N SER A 2 -9.89 -3.96 -9.91
CA SER A 2 -11.20 -4.13 -9.26
C SER A 2 -11.43 -2.91 -8.38
N ASP A 3 -12.65 -2.38 -8.37
CA ASP A 3 -13.02 -1.23 -7.53
C ASP A 3 -13.03 -1.59 -6.04
N GLU A 4 -12.87 -2.88 -5.71
CA GLU A 4 -12.81 -3.42 -4.35
C GLU A 4 -11.39 -3.44 -3.75
N VAL A 5 -10.37 -3.04 -4.52
CA VAL A 5 -8.99 -3.03 -4.02
C VAL A 5 -8.77 -1.80 -3.16
N GLU A 6 -8.46 -2.03 -1.89
CA GLU A 6 -8.10 -0.98 -0.91
C GLU A 6 -6.59 -0.86 -0.71
N TYR A 7 -5.86 -1.99 -0.74
CA TYR A 7 -4.41 -2.03 -0.48
C TYR A 7 -3.62 -2.61 -1.65
N VAL A 8 -2.57 -1.89 -2.07
CA VAL A 8 -1.62 -2.34 -3.10
C VAL A 8 -0.25 -2.57 -2.45
N ILE A 9 0.20 -3.81 -2.44
CA ILE A 9 1.48 -4.18 -1.81
C ILE A 9 2.63 -4.03 -2.80
N THR A 10 3.66 -3.23 -2.46
CA THR A 10 4.75 -2.92 -3.38
C THR A 10 6.10 -2.63 -2.68
N ARG A 11 7.19 -3.11 -3.29
CA ARG A 11 8.57 -2.75 -2.92
C ARG A 11 9.11 -1.56 -3.72
N SER A 12 8.39 -1.11 -4.75
CA SER A 12 8.82 0.00 -5.60
C SER A 12 8.70 1.33 -4.85
N ALA A 13 9.61 2.26 -5.13
CA ALA A 13 9.40 3.65 -4.77
C ALA A 13 8.17 4.21 -5.51
N TRP A 14 7.66 5.36 -5.06
CA TRP A 14 6.57 6.03 -5.76
C TRP A 14 6.96 6.31 -7.21
N ASP A 15 6.07 5.97 -8.14
CA ASP A 15 6.29 6.15 -9.57
C ASP A 15 5.01 6.65 -10.27
N VAL A 16 5.13 6.91 -11.57
CA VAL A 16 4.04 7.42 -12.41
C VAL A 16 2.87 6.43 -12.53
N ASP A 17 3.11 5.13 -12.35
CA ASP A 17 2.04 4.14 -12.41
C ASP A 17 1.15 4.22 -11.17
N PHE A 18 1.68 4.71 -10.04
CA PHE A 18 0.90 4.92 -8.81
C PHE A 18 -0.01 6.13 -8.97
N ASP A 19 0.49 7.20 -9.58
CA ASP A 19 -0.32 8.38 -9.92
C ASP A 19 -1.45 8.00 -10.91
N ASN A 20 -1.12 7.18 -11.92
CA ASN A 20 -2.10 6.67 -12.87
C ASN A 20 -3.15 5.78 -12.19
N ALA A 21 -2.75 4.93 -11.26
CA ALA A 21 -3.67 4.09 -10.49
C ALA A 21 -4.60 4.95 -9.61
N LEU A 22 -4.08 5.97 -8.93
CA LEU A 22 -4.87 6.90 -8.12
C LEU A 22 -5.84 7.74 -8.95
N SER A 23 -5.49 8.05 -10.20
CA SER A 23 -6.42 8.72 -11.13
C SER A 23 -7.66 7.87 -11.45
N SER A 24 -7.53 6.54 -11.33
CA SER A 24 -8.62 5.58 -11.58
C SER A 24 -9.36 5.19 -10.30
N ASN A 25 -8.65 5.09 -9.18
CA ASN A 25 -9.21 4.80 -7.87
C ASN A 25 -8.44 5.59 -6.80
N THR A 26 -9.06 6.66 -6.29
CA THR A 26 -8.45 7.59 -5.33
C THR A 26 -8.28 6.99 -3.94
N ASP A 27 -8.94 5.87 -3.66
CA ASP A 27 -8.97 5.24 -2.33
C ASP A 27 -7.87 4.18 -2.17
N LEU A 28 -7.02 3.99 -3.20
CA LEU A 28 -5.90 3.05 -3.15
C LEU A 28 -4.85 3.48 -2.13
N ILE A 29 -4.46 2.53 -1.28
CA ILE A 29 -3.40 2.68 -0.30
C ILE A 29 -2.22 1.79 -0.70
N PHE A 30 -1.07 2.40 -0.99
CA PHE A 30 0.16 1.67 -1.34
C PHE A 30 0.96 1.33 -0.08
N ILE A 31 1.25 0.05 0.14
CA ILE A 31 1.86 -0.46 1.37
C ILE A 31 3.11 -1.31 1.07
N ARG A 32 4.10 -1.21 1.95
CA ARG A 32 5.33 -2.01 1.97
C ARG A 32 5.04 -3.45 2.45
N PRO A 33 5.63 -4.50 1.86
CA PRO A 33 5.39 -5.90 2.26
C PRO A 33 5.65 -6.19 3.75
N GLU A 34 6.49 -5.38 4.39
CA GLU A 34 6.82 -5.40 5.80
C GLU A 34 5.58 -5.34 6.70
N TRP A 35 4.48 -4.74 6.24
CA TRP A 35 3.19 -4.74 6.94
C TRP A 35 2.62 -6.15 7.08
N ILE A 36 2.63 -6.94 6.00
CA ILE A 36 2.13 -8.33 6.03
C ILE A 36 2.97 -9.17 7.00
N PHE A 37 4.29 -8.98 6.99
CA PHE A 37 5.18 -9.66 7.94
C PHE A 37 4.95 -9.21 9.38
N ALA A 38 4.57 -7.95 9.61
CA ALA A 38 4.20 -7.47 10.93
C ALA A 38 2.90 -8.13 11.42
N CYS A 39 1.86 -8.17 10.57
CA CYS A 39 0.59 -8.83 10.87
C CYS A 39 0.76 -10.34 11.13
N ASP A 40 1.59 -11.02 10.34
CA ASP A 40 1.88 -12.45 10.53
C ASP A 40 2.55 -12.71 11.88
N ARG A 41 3.54 -11.89 12.26
CA ARG A 41 4.25 -12.03 13.53
C ARG A 41 3.39 -11.71 14.74
N SER A 42 2.49 -10.75 14.64
CA SER A 42 1.62 -10.36 15.76
C SER A 42 0.35 -11.19 15.86
N GLY A 43 -0.05 -11.87 14.77
CA GLY A 43 -1.30 -12.62 14.69
C GLY A 43 -2.55 -11.72 14.63
N GLN A 44 -2.38 -10.43 14.34
CA GLN A 44 -3.47 -9.45 14.25
C GLN A 44 -3.19 -8.43 13.15
N LEU A 45 -4.19 -7.60 12.84
CA LEU A 45 -4.03 -6.53 11.86
C LEU A 45 -3.23 -5.38 12.50
N GLU A 46 -1.99 -5.21 12.07
CA GLU A 46 -1.14 -4.10 12.50
C GLU A 46 -1.53 -2.79 11.80
N ALA A 47 -1.19 -1.67 12.41
CA ALA A 47 -1.33 -0.34 11.80
C ALA A 47 -0.49 -0.25 10.50
N TYR A 48 -1.10 0.18 9.40
CA TYR A 48 -0.47 0.18 8.08
C TYR A 48 0.31 1.47 7.79
N GLU A 49 0.04 2.55 8.51
CA GLU A 49 0.52 3.90 8.24
C GLU A 49 2.05 3.98 8.20
N GLN A 50 2.71 3.24 9.09
CA GLN A 50 4.18 3.18 9.15
C GLN A 50 4.82 2.42 7.98
N TYR A 51 4.02 1.70 7.20
CA TYR A 51 4.44 0.92 6.03
C TYR A 51 3.95 1.55 4.73
N GLN A 52 3.29 2.71 4.78
CA GLN A 52 2.75 3.36 3.60
C GLN A 52 3.86 3.89 2.69
N VAL A 53 3.69 3.66 1.38
CA VAL A 53 4.58 4.22 0.36
C VAL A 53 4.09 5.63 0.05
N THR A 54 4.96 6.62 0.27
CA THR A 54 4.70 8.04 -0.06
C THR A 54 5.78 8.59 -0.98
N LEU A 55 5.49 9.71 -1.64
CA LEU A 55 6.38 10.38 -2.60
C LEU A 55 7.79 10.69 -2.05
N ASN A 56 7.96 10.76 -0.72
CA ASN A 56 9.22 11.10 -0.05
C ASN A 56 9.87 9.93 0.72
N SER A 57 9.50 8.68 0.40
CA SER A 57 9.96 7.47 1.14
C SER A 57 11.26 6.88 0.63
#